data_AF-A0A7W1GGV2-F1
#
_entry.id   AF-A0A7W1GGV2-F1
#
_cell.length_a   1.000
_cell.length_b   1.000
_cell.length_c   1.000
_cell.angle_alpha   90.00
_cell.angle_beta   90.00
_cell.angle_gamma   90.00
#
_symmetry.space_group_name_H-M   'P 1'
#
loop_
_entity.id
_entity.type
_entity.pdbx_description
1 polymer ?
#
loop_
_entity_poly.entity_id
_entity_poly.type
_entity_poly.pdbx_seq_one_letter_code
_entity_poly.pdbx_strand_id
1 'polypeptide(L)'
;MTLFCEHCRGACDEGAHKCVNCGAPISVEAATVDYRVCPHCQRKLLALGSPACSYCGRALPQNYIRTREATLRRIHDHQQERVEGDTAEEWAENEANTVRRLLGNLFGSEGTPRKK
;
A
#
# COMPACT_ATOMS: atom_id res chain seq x y z
N MET A 1 -1.03 25.14 -27.89
CA MET A 1 -1.93 25.51 -26.77
C MET A 1 -1.04 26.07 -25.66
N THR A 2 -1.33 27.21 -25.06
CA THR A 2 -0.48 27.71 -23.95
C THR A 2 -0.78 26.92 -22.67
N LEU A 3 0.22 26.20 -22.14
CA LEU A 3 0.12 25.52 -20.85
C LEU A 3 0.33 26.55 -19.73
N PHE A 4 -0.43 26.43 -18.64
CA PHE A 4 -0.27 27.28 -17.45
C PHE A 4 0.16 26.43 -16.26
N CYS A 5 1.12 26.93 -15.48
CA CYS A 5 1.56 26.26 -14.26
C CYS A 5 0.46 26.31 -13.19
N GLU A 6 0.08 25.18 -12.60
CA GLU A 6 -0.93 25.16 -11.54
C GLU A 6 -0.50 25.88 -10.25
N HIS A 7 0.82 26.00 -10.01
CA HIS A 7 1.35 26.63 -8.80
C HIS A 7 1.42 28.15 -8.89
N CYS A 8 2.01 28.69 -9.96
CA CYS A 8 2.23 30.14 -10.10
C CYS A 8 1.32 30.79 -11.15
N ARG A 9 0.52 30.01 -11.88
CA ARG A 9 -0.32 30.43 -13.01
C ARG A 9 0.45 31.13 -14.14
N GLY A 10 1.77 31.01 -14.15
CA GLY A 10 2.62 31.51 -15.23
C GLY A 10 2.48 30.68 -16.50
N ALA A 11 2.68 31.32 -17.65
CA ALA A 11 2.75 30.65 -18.94
C ALA A 11 3.95 29.68 -18.97
N CYS A 12 3.74 28.50 -19.51
CA CYS A 12 4.73 27.43 -19.61
C CYS A 12 4.81 26.92 -21.05
N ASP A 13 6.01 26.57 -21.48
CA ASP A 13 6.26 26.03 -22.81
C ASP A 13 5.76 24.58 -22.93
N GLU A 14 5.20 24.26 -24.09
CA GLU A 14 4.77 22.89 -24.42
C GLU A 14 5.99 21.95 -24.44
N GLY A 15 6.05 21.02 -23.47
CA GLY A 15 7.15 20.05 -23.32
C GLY A 15 8.15 20.37 -22.21
N ALA A 16 8.00 21.48 -21.49
CA ALA A 16 8.82 21.76 -20.31
C ALA A 16 8.41 20.87 -19.14
N HIS A 17 9.36 20.10 -18.58
CA HIS A 17 9.13 19.29 -17.37
C HIS A 17 9.08 20.11 -16.07
N LYS A 18 9.47 21.38 -16.11
CA LYS A 18 9.53 22.29 -14.96
C LYS A 18 9.13 23.71 -15.37
N CYS A 19 8.43 24.41 -14.49
CA CYS A 19 8.06 25.79 -14.71
C CYS A 19 9.28 26.70 -14.58
N VAL A 20 9.53 27.49 -15.62
CA VAL A 20 10.61 28.50 -15.64
C VAL A 20 10.44 29.57 -14.56
N ASN A 21 9.21 29.80 -14.10
CA ASN A 21 8.90 30.89 -13.17
C ASN A 21 8.98 30.48 -11.68
N CYS A 22 8.71 29.22 -11.36
CA CYS A 22 8.71 28.75 -9.96
C CYS A 22 9.50 27.46 -9.72
N GLY A 23 10.06 26.84 -10.76
CA GLY A 23 10.80 25.58 -10.67
C GLY A 23 9.93 24.34 -10.38
N ALA A 24 8.62 24.51 -10.17
CA ALA A 24 7.71 23.39 -9.91
C ALA A 24 7.64 22.45 -11.12
N PRO A 25 7.57 21.12 -10.91
CA PRO A 25 7.42 20.18 -12.01
C PRO A 25 6.09 20.42 -12.73
N ILE A 26 6.15 20.57 -14.04
CA ILE A 26 4.95 20.63 -14.89
C ILE A 26 4.65 19.19 -15.27
N SER A 27 3.68 18.60 -14.59
CA SER A 27 3.18 17.26 -14.93
C SER A 27 2.40 17.36 -16.24
N VAL A 28 3.08 17.15 -17.37
CA VAL A 28 2.42 16.92 -18.68
C VAL A 28 1.80 15.52 -18.73
N GLU A 29 2.13 14.67 -17.76
CA GLU A 29 1.57 13.33 -17.64
C GLU A 29 0.18 13.39 -17.02
N ALA A 30 -0.80 13.16 -17.91
CA ALA A 30 -2.13 12.66 -17.66
C ALA A 30 -2.60 12.83 -16.22
N ALA A 31 -3.42 13.86 -15.97
CA ALA A 31 -4.18 14.05 -14.73
C ALA A 31 -4.45 12.70 -14.09
N THR A 32 -3.69 12.37 -13.04
CA THR A 32 -3.69 11.04 -12.45
C THR A 32 -5.09 10.83 -11.92
N VAL A 33 -5.92 10.12 -12.68
CA VAL A 33 -7.34 9.96 -12.40
C VAL A 33 -7.41 9.27 -11.04
N ASP A 34 -7.85 10.00 -10.03
CA ASP A 34 -7.88 9.46 -8.68
C ASP A 34 -9.05 8.47 -8.58
N TYR A 35 -8.76 7.18 -8.79
CA TYR A 35 -9.74 6.08 -8.82
C TYR A 35 -10.41 5.83 -7.45
N ARG A 36 -10.04 6.62 -6.44
CA ARG A 36 -10.64 6.64 -5.10
C ARG A 36 -11.87 7.56 -5.02
N VAL A 37 -12.05 8.44 -6.00
CA VAL A 37 -13.12 9.42 -6.02
C VAL A 37 -14.14 9.09 -7.11
N CYS A 38 -15.43 9.20 -6.81
CA CYS A 38 -16.46 8.99 -7.80
C CYS A 38 -16.43 10.10 -8.87
N PRO A 39 -16.42 9.78 -10.18
CA PRO A 39 -16.43 10.80 -11.23
C PRO A 39 -17.74 11.58 -11.30
N HIS A 40 -18.83 11.06 -10.71
CA HIS A 40 -20.15 11.70 -10.77
C HIS A 40 -20.43 12.61 -9.59
N CYS A 41 -20.13 12.17 -8.37
CA CYS A 41 -20.46 12.92 -7.16
C CYS A 41 -19.23 13.47 -6.42
N GLN A 42 -18.02 13.20 -6.93
CA GLN A 42 -16.74 13.63 -6.36
C GLN A 42 -16.51 13.24 -4.89
N ARG A 43 -17.32 12.33 -4.35
CA ARG A 43 -17.12 11.75 -3.02
C ARG A 43 -16.14 10.59 -3.07
N LYS A 44 -15.35 10.42 -2.01
CA LYS A 44 -14.50 9.25 -1.81
C LYS A 44 -15.35 7.99 -1.74
N LEU A 45 -14.96 6.96 -2.49
CA LEU A 45 -15.66 5.69 -2.54
C LEU A 45 -15.22 4.82 -1.35
N LEU A 46 -16.17 4.49 -0.46
CA LEU A 46 -15.90 3.70 0.77
C LEU A 46 -15.76 2.19 0.50
N ALA A 47 -16.58 1.65 -0.40
CA ALA A 47 -16.53 0.24 -0.76
C ALA A 47 -15.60 0.03 -1.96
N LEU A 48 -14.52 -0.72 -1.76
CA LEU A 48 -13.52 -0.99 -2.79
C LEU A 48 -13.99 -1.98 -3.87
N GLY A 49 -15.05 -2.76 -3.61
CA GLY A 49 -15.54 -3.82 -4.52
C GLY A 49 -16.91 -3.59 -5.17
N SER A 50 -17.57 -2.45 -4.94
CA SER A 50 -18.89 -2.18 -5.54
C SER A 50 -18.77 -1.65 -6.98
N PRO A 51 -19.52 -2.19 -7.95
CA PRO A 51 -19.56 -1.66 -9.33
C PRO A 51 -20.28 -0.29 -9.41
N ALA A 52 -20.99 0.09 -8.35
CA ALA A 52 -21.69 1.36 -8.24
C ALA A 52 -21.17 2.20 -7.06
N CYS A 53 -21.26 3.52 -7.18
CA CYS A 53 -20.95 4.42 -6.08
C CYS A 53 -21.93 4.25 -4.91
N SER A 54 -21.40 4.09 -3.70
CA SER A 54 -22.18 3.96 -2.46
C SER A 54 -23.02 5.20 -2.10
N TYR A 55 -22.75 6.34 -2.72
CA TYR A 55 -23.45 7.60 -2.43
C TYR A 55 -24.46 7.97 -3.50
N CYS A 56 -24.08 7.95 -4.77
CA CYS A 56 -24.96 8.38 -5.86
C CYS A 56 -25.65 7.21 -6.57
N GLY A 57 -25.30 5.96 -6.25
CA GLY A 57 -25.88 4.76 -6.86
C GLY A 57 -25.52 4.56 -8.34
N ARG A 58 -24.77 5.49 -8.94
CA ARG A 58 -24.39 5.40 -10.36
C ARG A 58 -23.29 4.36 -10.55
N ALA A 59 -23.43 3.61 -11.65
CA ALA A 59 -22.40 2.68 -12.11
C ALA A 59 -21.10 3.43 -12.39
N LEU A 60 -19.99 2.86 -11.92
CA LEU A 60 -18.66 3.40 -12.18
C LEU A 60 -18.20 3.02 -13.60
N PRO A 61 -17.36 3.83 -14.26
CA PRO A 61 -16.81 3.48 -15.56
C PRO A 61 -15.98 2.18 -15.50
N GLN A 62 -15.96 1.41 -16.60
CA GLN A 62 -15.23 0.14 -16.67
C GLN A 62 -13.75 0.27 -16.27
N ASN A 63 -13.15 1.41 -16.61
CA ASN A 63 -11.75 1.73 -16.31
C ASN A 63 -11.51 1.79 -14.80
N TYR A 64 -12.46 2.36 -14.03
CA TYR A 64 -12.39 2.41 -12.58
C TYR A 64 -12.50 1.02 -11.96
N ILE A 65 -13.39 0.19 -12.51
CA ILE A 65 -13.60 -1.18 -12.04
C ILE A 65 -12.31 -2.01 -12.27
N ARG A 66 -11.74 -1.97 -13.49
CA ARG A 66 -10.52 -2.71 -13.83
C ARG A 66 -9.31 -2.31 -12.98
N THR A 67 -9.06 -1.01 -12.80
CA THR A 67 -7.94 -0.53 -11.98
C THR A 67 -8.10 -0.97 -10.51
N ARG A 68 -9.35 -1.00 -10.01
CA ARG A 68 -9.65 -1.49 -8.66
C ARG A 68 -9.44 -2.99 -8.51
N GLU A 69 -9.93 -3.79 -9.45
CA GLU A 69 -9.71 -5.24 -9.45
C GLU A 69 -8.23 -5.59 -9.48
N ALA A 70 -7.42 -4.89 -10.30
CA ALA A 70 -5.98 -5.07 -10.33
C ALA A 70 -5.31 -4.74 -8.98
N THR A 71 -5.80 -3.71 -8.29
CA THR A 71 -5.29 -3.34 -6.96
C THR A 71 -5.66 -4.39 -5.91
N LEU A 72 -6.89 -4.90 -5.93
CA LEU A 72 -7.34 -5.96 -5.03
C LEU A 72 -6.54 -7.26 -5.23
N ARG A 73 -6.24 -7.63 -6.48
CA ARG A 73 -5.37 -8.78 -6.79
C ARG A 73 -3.99 -8.63 -6.18
N ARG A 74 -3.33 -7.48 -6.34
CA ARG A 74 -2.01 -7.24 -5.72
C ARG A 74 -2.03 -7.38 -4.20
N ILE A 75 -3.09 -6.92 -3.54
CA ILE A 75 -3.25 -7.07 -2.08
C ILE A 75 -3.41 -8.54 -1.72
N HIS A 76 -4.21 -9.28 -2.48
CA HIS A 76 -4.40 -10.72 -2.28
C HIS A 76 -3.09 -11.48 -2.47
N ASP A 77 -2.36 -11.20 -3.54
CA ASP A 77 -1.07 -11.85 -3.86
C ASP A 77 -0.05 -11.61 -2.73
N HIS A 78 0.07 -10.36 -2.25
CA HIS A 78 0.94 -10.05 -1.10
C HIS A 78 0.50 -10.71 0.21
N GLN A 79 -0.79 -10.95 0.42
CA GLN A 79 -1.24 -11.69 1.60
C GLN A 79 -0.91 -13.18 1.46
N GLN A 80 -1.05 -13.74 0.26
CA GLN A 80 -0.73 -15.15 0.00
C GLN A 80 0.76 -15.44 0.15
N GLU A 81 1.64 -14.57 -0.35
CA GLU A 81 3.11 -14.68 -0.15
C GLU A 81 3.50 -14.71 1.34
N ARG A 82 2.80 -13.96 2.20
CA ARG A 82 3.07 -13.99 3.66
C ARG A 82 2.63 -15.30 4.31
N VAL A 83 1.62 -15.97 3.77
CA VAL A 83 1.12 -17.24 4.33
C VAL A 83 1.97 -18.41 3.85
N GLU A 84 2.49 -18.37 2.63
CA GLU A 84 3.34 -19.44 2.08
C GLU A 84 4.80 -19.36 2.56
N GLY A 85 5.26 -18.19 3.03
CA GLY A 85 6.57 -18.01 3.64
C GLY A 85 6.70 -18.52 5.07
N ASP A 86 5.59 -18.66 5.79
CA ASP A 86 5.56 -19.28 7.12
C ASP A 86 5.27 -20.78 6.96
N THR A 87 6.28 -21.53 6.52
CA THR A 87 6.16 -22.99 6.44
C THR A 87 5.94 -23.59 7.84
N ALA A 88 5.09 -24.62 7.95
CA ALA A 88 4.79 -25.28 9.22
C ALA A 88 6.05 -25.83 9.93
N GLU A 89 7.13 -26.08 9.18
CA GLU A 89 8.42 -26.53 9.68
C GLU A 89 9.17 -25.43 10.44
N GLU A 90 9.17 -24.18 9.93
CA GLU A 90 9.79 -23.04 10.61
C GLU A 90 9.06 -22.69 11.92
N TRP A 91 7.74 -22.84 11.95
CA TRP A 91 6.94 -22.70 13.16
C TRP A 91 7.28 -23.78 14.21
N ALA A 92 7.38 -25.05 13.79
CA ALA A 92 7.73 -26.14 14.69
C ALA A 92 9.15 -26.00 15.28
N GLU A 93 10.12 -25.53 14.48
CA GLU A 93 11.50 -25.31 14.93
C GLU A 93 11.62 -24.11 15.88
N ASN A 94 10.83 -23.06 15.65
CA ASN A 94 10.77 -21.89 16.53
C ASN A 94 10.08 -22.22 17.86
N GLU A 95 9.03 -23.04 17.84
CA GLU A 95 8.37 -23.54 19.06
C GLU A 95 9.31 -24.42 19.88
N ALA A 96 10.02 -25.36 19.23
CA ALA A 96 11.01 -26.21 19.89
C ALA A 96 12.17 -25.41 20.53
N ASN A 97 12.65 -24.36 19.85
CA ASN A 97 13.68 -23.46 20.39
C ASN A 97 13.16 -22.61 21.57
N THR A 98 11.90 -22.19 21.51
CA THR A 98 11.28 -21.42 22.60
C THR A 98 11.11 -22.28 23.85
N VAL A 99 10.64 -23.52 23.70
CA VAL A 99 10.53 -24.50 24.80
C VAL A 99 11.90 -24.85 25.38
N ARG A 100 12.94 -25.05 24.54
CA ARG A 100 14.32 -25.27 25.00
C ARG A 100 14.87 -24.13 25.85
N ARG A 101 14.61 -22.87 25.45
CA ARG A 101 15.04 -21.68 26.22
C ARG A 101 14.33 -21.59 27.58
N LEU A 102 13.02 -21.85 27.61
CA LEU A 102 12.26 -21.85 28.86
C LEU A 102 12.72 -22.95 29.81
N LEU A 103 12.94 -24.17 29.31
CA LEU A 103 13.48 -25.28 30.10
C LEU A 103 14.92 -25.02 30.56
N GLY A 104 15.78 -24.44 29.73
CA GLY A 104 17.14 -24.06 30.11
C GLY A 104 17.18 -23.03 31.26
N ASN A 105 16.23 -22.09 31.28
CA ASN A 105 16.11 -21.12 32.37
C ASN A 105 15.53 -21.72 33.66
N LEU A 106 14.71 -22.77 33.55
CA LEU A 106 14.12 -23.48 34.70
C LEU A 106 15.09 -24.47 35.36
N PHE A 107 15.99 -25.09 34.58
CA PHE A 107 16.91 -26.14 35.06
C PHE A 107 18.39 -25.70 35.13
N GLY A 108 18.73 -24.49 34.69
CA GLY A 108 20.10 -23.97 34.59
C GLY A 108 20.60 -23.15 35.79
N SER A 109 20.33 -23.56 37.04
CA SER A 109 20.92 -22.89 38.22
C SER A 109 21.32 -23.86 39.33
N GLU A 110 22.10 -24.90 39.01
CA GLU A 110 22.82 -25.64 40.04
C GLU A 110 24.33 -25.64 39.80
N GLY A 111 25.03 -24.87 40.64
CA GLY A 111 26.36 -25.25 41.12
C GLY A 111 27.48 -24.23 40.88
N THR A 112 27.89 -23.53 41.94
CA THR A 112 29.20 -23.87 42.54
C THR A 112 29.16 -23.71 44.06
N PRO A 113 29.76 -24.65 44.82
CA PRO A 113 29.81 -24.62 46.28
C PRO A 113 30.94 -23.70 46.76
N ARG A 114 30.63 -22.74 47.63
CA ARG A 114 31.67 -21.93 48.28
C ARG A 114 32.09 -22.60 49.59
N LYS A 115 33.17 -23.37 49.52
CA LYS A 115 33.95 -23.84 50.68
C LYS A 115 34.27 -22.64 51.59
N LYS A 116 33.97 -22.76 52.88
CA LYS A 116 34.77 -22.21 53.98
C LYS A 116 34.49 -23.01 55.25
#